data_AF-A0A522FIQ9-F1
#
_entry.id   AF-A0A522FIQ9-F1
#
_cell.length_a   1.000
_cell.length_b   1.000
_cell.length_c   1.000
_cell.angle_alpha   90.00
_cell.angle_beta   90.00
_cell.angle_gamma   90.00
#
_symmetry.space_group_name_H-M   'P 1'
#
loop_
_entity.id
_entity.type
_entity.pdbx_description
1 polymer ?
#
loop_
_entity_poly.entity_id
_entity_poly.type
_entity_poly.pdbx_seq_one_letter_code
_entity_poly.pdbx_strand_id
1 'polypeptide(L)'
;MQLPFKKYSVICGLLILVNIQISFAGPPYNTDDPETVRYKHWEYYISSINISQSGIWSGTSPHVELNYGLVPDVQIHLLLPMNYNYSSRHGANFGYAETEFGIKYRFIRETENSPQIGTFPIIEIPTIKNGEFSNGRVKIFLPLWGQKSWGKLTTYGGAGYWINPGSNDKNRIFSGWEVQYDFSKVVT
;
A
#
# COMPACT_ATOMS: atom_id res chain seq x y z
N MET A 1 -35.41 26.00 4.72
CA MET A 1 -35.53 24.71 5.44
C MET A 1 -34.32 23.86 5.07
N GLN A 2 -33.22 23.96 5.83
CA GLN A 2 -31.98 23.21 5.58
C GLN A 2 -32.06 21.86 6.29
N LEU A 3 -32.04 20.77 5.52
CA LEU A 3 -32.07 19.40 6.03
C LEU A 3 -30.80 19.07 6.84
N PRO A 4 -30.87 18.28 7.93
CA PRO A 4 -29.77 18.05 8.86
C PRO A 4 -28.81 16.97 8.34
N PHE A 5 -28.18 17.22 7.18
CA PHE A 5 -27.25 16.27 6.56
C PHE A 5 -26.04 15.94 7.46
N LYS A 6 -25.61 16.92 8.27
CA LYS A 6 -24.42 16.82 9.14
C LYS A 6 -24.56 15.81 10.29
N LYS A 7 -25.78 15.56 10.79
CA LYS A 7 -26.02 14.66 11.93
C LYS A 7 -25.96 13.18 11.53
N TYR A 8 -26.44 12.86 10.32
CA TYR A 8 -26.47 11.47 9.85
C TYR A 8 -25.08 10.95 9.43
N SER A 9 -24.23 11.81 8.86
CA SER A 9 -22.84 11.42 8.51
C SER A 9 -21.99 11.04 9.74
N VAL A 10 -22.17 11.75 10.86
CA VAL A 10 -21.46 11.46 12.12
C VAL A 10 -21.92 10.13 12.72
N ILE A 11 -23.23 9.83 12.65
CA ILE A 11 -23.80 8.59 13.17
C ILE A 11 -23.36 7.38 12.32
N CYS A 12 -23.33 7.51 10.99
CA CYS A 12 -22.80 6.45 10.12
C CYS A 12 -21.30 6.20 10.35
N GLY A 13 -20.50 7.26 10.54
CA GLY A 13 -19.08 7.13 10.88
C GLY A 13 -18.86 6.44 12.23
N LEU A 14 -19.67 6.75 13.24
CA LEU A 14 -19.61 6.11 14.56
C LEU A 14 -20.02 4.63 14.50
N LEU A 15 -21.04 4.26 13.73
CA LEU A 15 -21.51 2.86 13.64
C LEU A 15 -20.49 1.92 12.98
N ILE A 16 -19.63 2.42 12.08
CA ILE A 16 -18.53 1.65 11.49
C ILE A 16 -17.45 1.32 12.53
N LEU A 17 -17.26 2.18 13.54
CA LEU A 17 -16.23 2.00 14.59
C LEU A 17 -16.63 0.99 15.67
N VAL A 18 -17.92 0.67 15.83
CA VAL A 18 -18.43 -0.18 16.94
C VAL A 18 -18.11 -1.68 16.76
N ASN A 19 -17.68 -2.12 15.57
CA ASN A 19 -17.33 -3.52 15.29
C ASN A 19 -15.83 -3.76 15.08
N ILE A 20 -14.96 -2.87 15.57
CA ILE A 20 -13.52 -3.06 15.48
C ILE A 20 -13.10 -4.07 16.56
N GLN A 21 -12.92 -5.34 16.18
CA GLN A 21 -12.15 -6.25 16.99
C GLN A 21 -10.71 -5.74 17.05
N ILE A 22 -10.23 -5.38 18.24
CA ILE A 22 -8.83 -5.01 18.46
C ILE A 22 -8.01 -6.30 18.35
N SER A 23 -7.60 -6.63 17.13
CA SER A 23 -6.62 -7.67 16.87
C SER A 23 -5.23 -7.06 17.02
N PHE A 24 -4.44 -7.56 17.97
CA PHE A 24 -3.01 -7.28 18.01
C PHE A 24 -2.32 -8.06 16.89
N ALA A 25 -2.39 -7.53 15.67
CA ALA A 25 -1.53 -7.97 14.60
C ALA A 25 -0.14 -7.35 14.84
N GLY A 26 0.86 -8.20 15.03
CA GLY A 26 2.25 -7.76 14.96
C GLY A 26 2.61 -7.24 13.56
N PRO A 27 3.84 -6.79 13.33
CA PRO A 27 4.31 -6.38 12.00
C PRO A 27 3.96 -7.41 10.89
N PRO A 28 3.75 -6.98 9.64
CA PRO A 28 4.01 -5.63 9.12
C PRO A 28 2.82 -4.67 9.23
N TYR A 29 3.09 -3.44 9.67
CA TYR A 29 2.17 -2.32 9.49
C TYR A 29 2.27 -1.89 8.03
N ASN A 30 1.18 -2.07 7.28
CA ASN A 30 1.13 -1.73 5.86
C ASN A 30 -0.03 -0.76 5.64
N THR A 31 0.28 0.37 5.02
CA THR A 31 -0.62 1.47 4.72
C THR A 31 0.06 2.35 3.68
N ASP A 32 -0.68 3.27 3.08
CA ASP A 32 -0.13 4.21 2.10
C ASP A 32 -0.87 5.54 2.19
N ASP A 33 -0.20 6.59 1.74
CA ASP A 33 -0.73 7.94 1.64
C ASP A 33 -1.10 8.28 0.18
N PRO A 34 -1.97 9.29 -0.03
CA PRO A 34 -2.34 9.70 -1.38
C PRO A 34 -1.34 10.70 -2.01
N GLU A 35 -0.21 11.01 -1.38
CA GLU A 35 0.79 11.92 -1.94
C GLU A 35 1.48 11.29 -3.16
N THR A 36 1.73 12.13 -4.16
CA THR A 36 2.35 11.74 -5.43
C THR A 36 3.68 12.43 -5.62
N VAL A 37 4.60 11.77 -6.30
CA VAL A 37 5.83 12.37 -6.82
C VAL A 37 5.51 13.64 -7.60
N ARG A 38 6.33 14.67 -7.38
CA ARG A 38 6.20 15.96 -8.03
C ARG A 38 6.24 15.81 -9.55
N TYR A 39 5.40 16.58 -10.26
CA TYR A 39 5.35 16.58 -11.73
C TYR A 39 6.76 16.73 -12.36
N LYS A 40 7.09 15.84 -13.31
CA LYS A 40 8.39 15.69 -13.98
C LYS A 40 9.57 15.30 -13.09
N HIS A 41 9.33 14.83 -11.87
CA HIS A 41 10.39 14.33 -10.98
C HIS A 41 10.35 12.81 -10.89
N TRP A 42 11.49 12.25 -10.53
CA TRP A 42 11.70 10.83 -10.29
C TRP A 42 12.01 10.60 -8.82
N GLU A 43 11.46 9.52 -8.28
CA GLU A 43 11.87 8.94 -7.01
C GLU A 43 12.16 7.45 -7.22
N TYR A 44 13.18 6.93 -6.55
CA TYR A 44 13.57 5.53 -6.66
C TYR A 44 14.01 4.99 -5.30
N TYR A 45 13.68 3.73 -5.06
CA TYR A 45 14.01 3.04 -3.83
C TYR A 45 14.70 1.72 -4.15
N ILE A 46 15.69 1.37 -3.34
CA ILE A 46 16.31 0.05 -3.32
C ILE A 46 16.14 -0.47 -1.90
N SER A 47 15.36 -1.52 -1.74
CA SER A 47 15.02 -2.08 -0.44
C SER A 47 15.13 -3.59 -0.43
N SER A 48 14.96 -4.18 0.75
CA SER A 48 14.72 -5.61 0.92
C SER A 48 13.57 -5.81 1.90
N ILE A 49 12.65 -6.70 1.57
CA ILE A 49 11.56 -7.11 2.46
C ILE A 49 11.90 -8.50 2.99
N ASN A 50 11.82 -8.70 4.30
CA ASN A 50 12.19 -9.95 4.95
C ASN A 50 11.11 -10.35 5.96
N ILE A 51 10.57 -11.55 5.80
CA ILE A 51 9.59 -12.16 6.69
C ILE A 51 10.14 -13.50 7.15
N SER A 52 10.11 -13.76 8.46
CA SER A 52 10.49 -15.03 9.06
C SER A 52 9.26 -15.69 9.66
N GLN A 53 8.89 -16.87 9.15
CA GLN A 53 7.76 -17.64 9.64
C GLN A 53 8.15 -19.11 9.76
N SER A 54 7.97 -19.69 10.96
CA SER A 54 8.23 -21.11 11.23
C SER A 54 9.61 -21.60 10.78
N GLY A 55 10.65 -20.76 10.92
CA GLY A 55 12.03 -21.09 10.53
C GLY A 55 12.35 -20.96 9.04
N ILE A 56 11.39 -20.49 8.24
CA ILE A 56 11.58 -20.14 6.82
C ILE A 56 11.66 -18.62 6.71
N TRP A 57 12.69 -18.14 6.03
CA TRP A 57 12.83 -16.74 5.65
C TRP A 57 12.36 -16.57 4.21
N SER A 58 11.66 -15.48 3.93
CA SER A 58 11.22 -15.17 2.58
C SER A 58 11.01 -13.67 2.40
N GLY A 59 10.97 -13.23 1.16
CA GLY A 59 10.65 -11.86 0.81
C GLY A 59 11.31 -11.47 -0.49
N THR A 60 11.80 -10.24 -0.58
CA THR A 60 12.34 -9.69 -1.84
C THR A 60 13.68 -9.00 -1.59
N SER A 61 14.69 -9.31 -2.40
CA SER A 61 16.02 -8.69 -2.35
C SER A 61 16.81 -8.94 -3.65
N PRO A 62 17.16 -7.90 -4.44
CA PRO A 62 16.75 -6.50 -4.26
C PRO A 62 15.28 -6.28 -4.62
N HIS A 63 14.69 -5.27 -4.01
CA HIS A 63 13.36 -4.75 -4.29
C HIS A 63 13.53 -3.32 -4.83
N VAL A 64 13.40 -3.16 -6.15
CA VAL A 64 13.67 -1.89 -6.82
C VAL A 64 12.37 -1.24 -7.24
N GLU A 65 12.11 -0.07 -6.70
CA GLU A 65 10.92 0.72 -6.98
C GLU A 65 11.27 2.01 -7.71
N LEU A 66 10.48 2.36 -8.72
CA LEU A 66 10.61 3.55 -9.54
C LEU A 66 9.29 4.28 -9.62
N ASN A 67 9.33 5.58 -9.37
CA ASN A 67 8.16 6.45 -9.37
C ASN A 67 8.43 7.69 -10.21
N TYR A 68 7.47 8.08 -11.04
CA TYR A 68 7.57 9.27 -11.88
C TYR A 68 6.29 10.09 -11.87
N GLY A 69 6.41 11.39 -11.59
CA GLY A 69 5.29 12.34 -11.65
C GLY A 69 4.93 12.67 -13.10
N LEU A 70 3.96 11.96 -13.67
CA LEU A 70 3.57 12.05 -15.08
C LEU A 70 2.86 13.36 -15.42
N VAL A 71 1.89 13.76 -14.61
CA VAL A 71 1.18 15.06 -14.66
C VAL A 71 0.93 15.52 -13.21
N PRO A 72 0.50 16.76 -12.95
CA PRO A 72 0.18 17.17 -11.58
C PRO A 72 -0.78 16.20 -10.90
N ASP A 73 -0.42 15.77 -9.68
CA ASP A 73 -1.15 14.80 -8.86
C ASP A 73 -1.27 13.38 -9.44
N VAL A 74 -0.53 13.03 -10.48
CA VAL A 74 -0.51 11.67 -11.05
C VAL A 74 0.92 11.16 -11.15
N GLN A 75 1.14 10.00 -10.56
CA GLN A 75 2.40 9.27 -10.60
C GLN A 75 2.20 7.91 -11.23
N ILE A 76 3.15 7.50 -12.06
CA ILE A 76 3.30 6.11 -12.49
C ILE A 76 4.34 5.44 -11.59
N HIS A 77 4.10 4.17 -11.31
CA HIS A 77 4.90 3.34 -10.43
C HIS A 77 5.29 2.05 -11.14
N LEU A 78 6.54 1.63 -10.96
CA LEU A 78 7.06 0.36 -11.41
C LEU A 78 7.88 -0.26 -10.28
N LEU A 79 7.57 -1.50 -9.95
CA LEU A 79 8.28 -2.27 -8.94
C LEU A 79 8.82 -3.57 -9.53
N LEU A 80 10.11 -3.82 -9.28
CA LEU A 80 10.87 -4.98 -9.73
C LEU A 80 11.37 -5.78 -8.51
N PRO A 81 10.54 -6.69 -7.97
CA PRO A 81 10.88 -7.47 -6.79
C PRO A 81 11.61 -8.77 -7.16
N MET A 82 12.89 -8.91 -6.81
CA MET A 82 13.57 -10.21 -6.85
C MET A 82 13.18 -11.02 -5.62
N ASN A 83 12.44 -12.11 -5.79
CA ASN A 83 11.99 -12.92 -4.65
C ASN A 83 13.11 -13.78 -4.11
N TYR A 84 13.03 -14.12 -2.83
CA TYR A 84 13.86 -15.14 -2.23
C TYR A 84 13.10 -15.96 -1.19
N ASN A 85 13.55 -17.18 -0.97
CA ASN A 85 13.22 -17.99 0.19
C ASN A 85 14.50 -18.63 0.76
N TYR A 86 14.51 -18.91 2.05
CA TYR A 86 15.62 -19.58 2.72
C TYR A 86 15.11 -20.51 3.82
N SER A 87 15.68 -21.71 3.85
CA SER A 87 15.52 -22.65 4.96
C SER A 87 16.87 -23.31 5.29
N SER A 88 17.07 -23.68 6.55
CA SER A 88 18.31 -24.37 6.98
C SER A 88 18.59 -25.67 6.22
N ARG A 89 17.53 -26.33 5.71
CA ARG A 89 17.62 -27.59 4.97
C ARG A 89 17.94 -27.41 3.48
N HIS A 90 17.44 -26.34 2.86
CA HIS A 90 17.51 -26.17 1.39
C HIS A 90 18.37 -24.99 0.94
N GLY A 91 18.92 -24.21 1.88
CA GLY A 91 19.68 -23.00 1.55
C GLY A 91 18.79 -21.88 1.04
N ALA A 92 19.38 -20.90 0.37
CA ALA A 92 18.69 -19.75 -0.20
C ALA A 92 18.37 -19.99 -1.67
N ASN A 93 17.15 -19.67 -2.08
CA ASN A 93 16.74 -19.65 -3.46
C ASN A 93 16.24 -18.26 -3.85
N PHE A 94 16.53 -17.84 -5.07
CA PHE A 94 16.17 -16.52 -5.61
C PHE A 94 15.46 -16.68 -6.95
N GLY A 95 14.46 -15.84 -7.20
CA GLY A 95 13.74 -15.89 -8.45
C GLY A 95 12.92 -14.64 -8.73
N TYR A 96 13.04 -14.15 -9.96
CA TYR A 96 12.11 -13.17 -10.49
C TYR A 96 10.89 -13.87 -11.07
N ALA A 97 9.71 -13.28 -10.90
CA ALA A 97 8.46 -13.87 -11.36
C ALA A 97 7.47 -12.80 -11.82
N GLU A 98 7.24 -11.78 -10.99
CA GLU A 98 6.23 -10.76 -11.20
C GLU A 98 6.85 -9.36 -11.28
N THR A 99 6.28 -8.51 -12.15
CA THR A 99 6.54 -7.07 -12.20
C THR A 99 5.28 -6.36 -11.73
N GLU A 100 5.42 -5.40 -10.84
CA GLU A 100 4.30 -4.59 -10.39
C GLU A 100 4.27 -3.24 -11.10
N PHE A 101 3.10 -2.82 -11.54
CA PHE A 101 2.86 -1.51 -12.14
C PHE A 101 1.68 -0.84 -11.44
N GLY A 102 1.75 0.49 -11.28
CA GLY A 102 0.67 1.23 -10.63
C GLY A 102 0.51 2.65 -11.14
N ILE A 103 -0.66 3.22 -10.89
CA ILE A 103 -0.96 4.64 -11.13
C ILE A 103 -1.46 5.24 -9.82
N LYS A 104 -0.69 6.13 -9.21
CA LYS A 104 -1.15 6.88 -8.04
C LYS A 104 -1.77 8.19 -8.50
N TYR A 105 -3.00 8.47 -8.09
CA TYR A 105 -3.72 9.69 -8.44
C TYR A 105 -4.36 10.33 -7.21
N ARG A 106 -3.94 11.57 -6.91
CA ARG A 106 -4.55 12.42 -5.88
C ARG A 106 -5.59 13.34 -6.49
N PHE A 107 -6.86 13.05 -6.23
CA PHE A 107 -7.96 13.85 -6.78
C PHE A 107 -8.50 14.90 -5.80
N ILE A 108 -8.19 14.81 -4.51
CA ILE A 108 -8.43 15.88 -3.52
C ILE A 108 -7.11 16.23 -2.87
N ARG A 109 -6.75 17.51 -2.94
CA ARG A 109 -5.59 18.06 -2.21
C ARG A 109 -6.00 18.49 -0.81
N GLU A 110 -5.07 18.37 0.11
CA GLU A 110 -5.27 18.80 1.48
C GLU A 110 -5.44 20.32 1.55
N THR A 111 -6.39 20.77 2.36
CA THR A 111 -6.57 22.18 2.75
C THR A 111 -6.71 22.27 4.26
N GLU A 112 -6.92 23.46 4.80
CA GLU A 112 -7.24 23.63 6.23
C GLU A 112 -8.45 22.77 6.65
N ASN A 113 -9.47 22.68 5.78
CA ASN A 113 -10.77 22.07 6.09
C ASN A 113 -11.02 20.71 5.40
N SER A 114 -10.10 20.25 4.54
CA SER A 114 -10.24 18.97 3.82
C SER A 114 -8.98 18.11 3.92
N PRO A 115 -9.11 16.78 4.07
CA PRO A 115 -7.97 15.88 3.88
C PRO A 115 -7.54 15.85 2.42
N GLN A 116 -6.35 15.32 2.14
CA GLN A 116 -6.05 14.81 0.80
C GLN A 116 -6.61 13.40 0.62
N ILE A 117 -7.05 13.09 -0.60
CA ILE A 117 -7.64 11.80 -0.97
C ILE A 117 -7.12 11.41 -2.35
N GLY A 118 -6.75 10.13 -2.47
CA GLY A 118 -6.22 9.56 -3.70
C GLY A 118 -6.47 8.06 -3.80
N THR A 119 -6.14 7.52 -4.97
CA THR A 119 -6.17 6.08 -5.25
C THR A 119 -4.84 5.64 -5.81
N PHE A 120 -4.47 4.39 -5.57
CA PHE A 120 -3.28 3.78 -6.15
C PHE A 120 -3.57 2.38 -6.68
N PRO A 121 -4.29 2.26 -7.82
CA PRO A 121 -4.49 0.97 -8.45
C PRO A 121 -3.16 0.35 -8.85
N ILE A 122 -2.97 -0.89 -8.45
CA ILE A 122 -1.75 -1.68 -8.66
C ILE A 122 -2.12 -2.95 -9.42
N ILE A 123 -1.26 -3.36 -10.34
CA ILE A 123 -1.32 -4.62 -11.07
C ILE A 123 0.01 -5.36 -10.92
N GLU A 124 -0.06 -6.60 -10.44
CA GLU A 124 1.08 -7.53 -10.42
C GLU A 124 0.99 -8.44 -11.65
N ILE A 125 1.98 -8.35 -12.53
CA ILE A 125 2.03 -9.00 -13.83
C ILE A 125 3.03 -10.16 -13.76
N PRO A 126 2.65 -11.41 -14.09
CA PRO A 126 3.56 -12.55 -14.13
C PRO A 126 4.48 -12.49 -15.35
N THR A 127 5.52 -11.67 -15.28
CA THR A 127 6.47 -11.37 -16.37
C THR A 127 7.35 -12.56 -16.73
N ILE A 128 7.75 -13.39 -15.75
CA ILE A 128 8.56 -14.59 -15.97
C ILE A 128 7.82 -15.80 -15.41
N LYS A 129 7.76 -16.87 -16.21
CA LYS A 129 7.20 -18.16 -15.75
C LYS A 129 8.12 -18.76 -14.69
N ASN A 130 7.76 -18.54 -13.43
CA ASN A 130 8.46 -19.09 -12.28
C ASN A 130 7.43 -19.58 -11.25
N GLY A 131 7.11 -20.87 -11.33
CA GLY A 131 6.07 -21.49 -10.49
C GLY A 131 6.44 -21.60 -9.02
N GLU A 132 7.70 -21.31 -8.66
CA GLU A 132 8.13 -21.26 -7.27
C GLU A 132 7.67 -19.97 -6.57
N PHE A 133 7.64 -18.86 -7.29
CA PHE A 133 7.38 -17.52 -6.73
C PHE A 133 6.10 -16.87 -7.27
N SER A 134 5.45 -17.44 -8.28
CA SER A 134 4.18 -16.93 -8.81
C SER A 134 3.25 -18.06 -9.24
N ASN A 135 1.94 -17.84 -9.10
CA ASN A 135 0.90 -18.72 -9.64
C ASN A 135 0.62 -18.45 -11.13
N GLY A 136 1.34 -17.51 -11.76
CA GLY A 136 1.23 -17.16 -13.17
C GLY A 136 -0.02 -16.36 -13.53
N ARG A 137 -0.68 -15.72 -12.55
CA ARG A 137 -1.91 -14.96 -12.77
C ARG A 137 -1.75 -13.51 -12.36
N VAL A 138 -2.46 -12.64 -13.08
CA VAL A 138 -2.49 -11.20 -12.81
C VAL A 138 -3.27 -10.95 -11.53
N LYS A 139 -2.67 -10.22 -10.58
CA LYS A 139 -3.33 -9.74 -9.37
C LYS A 139 -3.55 -8.24 -9.47
N ILE A 140 -4.68 -7.75 -8.94
CA ILE A 140 -5.03 -6.33 -8.99
C ILE A 140 -5.42 -5.87 -7.59
N PHE A 141 -4.90 -4.73 -7.18
CA PHE A 141 -5.30 -4.05 -5.95
C PHE A 141 -5.93 -2.70 -6.27
N LEU A 142 -7.11 -2.46 -5.70
CA LEU A 142 -7.87 -1.22 -5.91
C LEU A 142 -8.11 -0.53 -4.56
N PRO A 143 -7.23 0.40 -4.14
CA PRO A 143 -7.37 1.10 -2.87
C PRO A 143 -7.90 2.53 -3.00
N LEU A 144 -8.42 3.03 -1.89
CA LEU A 144 -8.68 4.43 -1.64
C LEU A 144 -7.92 4.84 -0.36
N TRP A 145 -7.16 5.92 -0.46
CA TRP A 145 -6.29 6.45 0.59
C TRP A 145 -6.69 7.87 0.97
N GLY A 146 -6.51 8.22 2.24
CA GLY A 146 -6.71 9.55 2.77
C GLY A 146 -5.63 9.94 3.78
N GLN A 147 -5.27 11.23 3.80
CA GLN A 147 -4.33 11.80 4.76
C GLN A 147 -4.80 13.17 5.24
N LYS A 148 -4.50 13.48 6.50
CA LYS A 148 -4.65 14.82 7.08
C LYS A 148 -3.49 15.13 8.03
N SER A 149 -3.03 16.37 7.98
CA SER A 149 -1.95 16.89 8.83
C SER A 149 -2.42 18.10 9.66
N TRP A 150 -1.89 18.17 10.89
CA TRP A 150 -2.07 19.27 11.85
C TRP A 150 -0.74 19.60 12.53
N GLY A 151 -0.04 20.59 12.00
CA GLY A 151 1.28 20.97 12.51
C GLY A 151 2.28 19.81 12.36
N LYS A 152 2.66 19.20 13.47
CA LYS A 152 3.59 18.05 13.53
C LYS A 152 2.91 16.68 13.48
N LEU A 153 1.59 16.64 13.62
CA LEU A 153 0.83 15.40 13.62
C LEU A 153 0.29 15.13 12.23
N THR A 154 0.56 13.95 11.68
CA THR A 154 -0.01 13.48 10.42
C THR A 154 -0.68 12.14 10.66
N THR A 155 -1.81 11.90 10.00
CA THR A 155 -2.45 10.58 9.99
C THR A 155 -2.88 10.24 8.58
N TYR A 156 -2.65 9.01 8.17
CA TYR A 156 -3.06 8.52 6.87
C TYR A 156 -3.36 7.03 6.89
N GLY A 157 -4.18 6.64 5.93
CA GLY A 157 -4.61 5.27 5.77
C GLY A 157 -5.77 5.15 4.81
N GLY A 158 -6.32 3.95 4.73
CA GLY A 158 -7.33 3.63 3.75
C GLY A 158 -7.66 2.16 3.67
N ALA A 159 -8.39 1.82 2.63
CA ALA A 159 -8.85 0.46 2.39
C ALA A 159 -8.89 0.17 0.90
N GLY A 160 -8.75 -1.10 0.55
CA GLY A 160 -8.78 -1.56 -0.83
C GLY A 160 -9.22 -3.00 -0.96
N TYR A 161 -9.45 -3.38 -2.22
CA TYR A 161 -9.86 -4.73 -2.58
C TYR A 161 -8.82 -5.38 -3.48
N TRP A 162 -8.38 -6.57 -3.08
CA TRP A 162 -7.52 -7.43 -3.89
C TRP A 162 -8.37 -8.38 -4.72
N ILE A 163 -8.14 -8.35 -6.03
CA ILE A 163 -8.60 -9.36 -6.98
C ILE A 163 -7.43 -10.33 -7.17
N ASN A 164 -7.58 -11.54 -6.62
CA ASN A 164 -6.54 -12.54 -6.56
C ASN A 164 -7.02 -13.85 -7.21
N PRO A 165 -6.88 -13.99 -8.54
CA PRO A 165 -7.30 -15.19 -9.25
C PRO A 165 -6.33 -16.35 -9.01
N GLY A 166 -6.85 -17.55 -8.80
CA GLY A 166 -6.07 -18.77 -8.63
C GLY A 166 -6.88 -19.89 -7.97
N SER A 167 -6.40 -21.13 -8.08
CA SER A 167 -7.06 -22.27 -7.44
C SER A 167 -6.86 -22.16 -5.92
N ASN A 168 -7.94 -21.93 -5.18
CA ASN A 168 -7.98 -21.66 -3.72
C ASN A 168 -7.54 -20.27 -3.28
N ASP A 169 -7.13 -19.39 -4.21
CA ASP A 169 -6.91 -17.99 -3.90
C ASP A 169 -8.23 -17.29 -3.61
N LYS A 170 -8.21 -16.33 -2.69
CA LYS A 170 -9.39 -15.55 -2.31
C LYS A 170 -9.11 -14.08 -2.54
N ASN A 171 -10.10 -13.41 -3.15
CA ASN A 171 -10.18 -11.97 -3.08
C ASN A 171 -10.29 -11.55 -1.60
N ARG A 172 -9.69 -10.40 -1.26
CA ARG A 172 -9.63 -9.95 0.13
C ARG A 172 -9.79 -8.44 0.21
N ILE A 173 -10.40 -7.99 1.31
CA ILE A 173 -10.36 -6.59 1.71
C ILE A 173 -9.08 -6.38 2.50
N PHE A 174 -8.42 -5.25 2.26
CA PHE A 174 -7.28 -4.78 3.02
C PHE A 174 -7.61 -3.40 3.60
N SER A 175 -7.16 -3.12 4.81
CA SER A 175 -7.18 -1.78 5.38
C SER A 175 -5.95 -1.55 6.24
N GLY A 176 -5.40 -0.34 6.17
CA GLY A 176 -4.26 0.10 6.95
C GLY A 176 -4.48 1.53 7.43
N TRP A 177 -3.91 1.86 8.58
CA TRP A 177 -4.00 3.20 9.15
C TRP A 177 -2.82 3.45 10.08
N GLU A 178 -2.28 4.66 10.06
CA GLU A 178 -1.25 5.09 10.97
C GLU A 178 -1.40 6.54 11.47
N VAL A 179 -0.63 6.85 12.50
CA VAL A 179 -0.45 8.19 13.05
C VAL A 179 1.05 8.42 13.23
N GLN A 180 1.51 9.56 12.74
CA GLN A 180 2.90 9.97 12.63
C GLN A 180 3.11 11.33 13.33
N TYR A 181 4.24 11.51 14.02
CA TYR A 181 4.54 12.77 14.73
C TYR A 181 5.98 13.25 14.49
N ASP A 182 6.16 14.42 13.89
CA ASP A 182 7.47 15.00 13.61
C ASP A 182 8.19 15.47 14.89
N PHE A 183 9.11 14.65 15.41
CA PHE A 183 9.97 15.02 16.54
C PHE A 183 10.95 16.14 16.16
N SER A 184 11.47 16.11 14.93
CA SER A 184 12.41 17.10 14.40
C SER A 184 12.22 17.29 12.88
N LYS A 185 13.06 18.12 12.25
CA LYS A 185 13.08 18.28 10.78
C LYS A 185 13.67 17.08 10.03
N VAL A 186 14.31 16.15 10.74
CA VAL A 186 15.08 15.02 10.17
C VAL A 186 14.60 13.67 10.68
N VAL A 187 13.79 13.67 11.72
CA VAL A 187 13.28 12.46 12.38
C VAL A 187 11.81 12.70 12.64
N THR A 188 11.03 11.76 12.13
CA THR A 188 9.61 11.64 12.34
C THR A 188 9.31 10.38 13.12
#